data_AF-A0A7D5L8H8-F1
#
_entry.id   AF-A0A7D5L8H8-F1
#
_cell.length_a   1.000
_cell.length_b   1.000
_cell.length_c   1.000
_cell.angle_alpha   90.00
_cell.angle_beta   90.00
_cell.angle_gamma   90.00
#
_symmetry.space_group_name_H-M   'P 1'
#
loop_
_entity.id
_entity.type
_entity.pdbx_description
1 polymer ?
#
loop_
_entity_poly.entity_id
_entity_poly.type
_entity_poly.pdbx_seq_one_letter_code
_entity_poly.pdbx_strand_id
1 'polypeptide(L)'
;MPDTTDADTDVDAALADAKTMVETDAISHRQAEVYALCELHGIGRAETAVVLNLSPDTVESHLEAARRNVREARDLVDFLETTG
;
A
#
# COMPACT_ATOMS: atom_id res chain seq x y z
N MET A 1 -12.16 12.51 -27.29
CA MET A 1 -12.24 11.22 -26.57
C MET A 1 -11.42 11.41 -25.30
N PRO A 2 -11.96 11.18 -24.09
CA PRO A 2 -11.21 11.43 -22.87
C PRO A 2 -10.11 10.38 -22.67
N ASP A 3 -9.03 10.87 -22.08
CA ASP A 3 -7.71 10.29 -21.78
C ASP A 3 -7.67 8.84 -21.28
N THR A 4 -6.71 8.08 -21.80
CA THR A 4 -6.29 6.76 -21.29
C THR A 4 -5.00 6.83 -20.47
N THR A 5 -4.69 7.98 -19.84
CA THR A 5 -3.37 8.26 -19.22
C THR A 5 -3.38 8.33 -17.69
N ASP A 6 -4.49 7.98 -17.02
CA ASP A 6 -4.52 7.98 -15.54
C ASP A 6 -3.93 6.71 -14.91
N ALA A 7 -4.15 5.53 -15.52
CA ALA A 7 -3.78 4.26 -14.89
C ALA A 7 -2.26 4.07 -14.65
N ASP A 8 -1.41 4.55 -15.56
CA ASP A 8 0.05 4.49 -15.39
C ASP A 8 0.52 5.48 -14.30
N THR A 9 -0.09 6.67 -14.27
CA THR A 9 0.20 7.70 -13.26
C THR A 9 -0.20 7.25 -11.85
N ASP A 10 -1.32 6.54 -11.72
CA ASP A 10 -1.79 5.99 -10.45
C ASP A 10 -0.85 4.93 -9.87
N VAL A 11 -0.22 4.11 -10.73
CA VAL A 11 0.75 3.10 -10.28
C VAL A 11 2.06 3.76 -9.82
N ASP A 12 2.59 4.73 -10.56
CA ASP A 12 3.80 5.46 -10.17
C ASP A 12 3.61 6.24 -8.86
N ALA A 13 2.45 6.89 -8.69
CA ALA A 13 2.10 7.60 -7.46
C ALA A 13 1.97 6.63 -6.28
N ALA A 14 1.30 5.48 -6.48
CA ALA A 14 1.19 4.44 -5.47
C ALA A 14 2.58 3.93 -5.03
N LEU A 15 3.51 3.78 -5.97
CA LEU A 15 4.86 3.34 -5.68
C LEU A 15 5.65 4.38 -4.88
N ALA A 16 5.44 5.67 -5.14
CA ALA A 16 6.04 6.75 -4.38
C ALA A 16 5.51 6.82 -2.94
N ASP A 17 4.20 6.66 -2.74
CA ASP A 17 3.59 6.56 -1.40
C ASP A 17 4.09 5.31 -0.67
N ALA A 18 4.15 4.18 -1.36
CA ALA A 18 4.70 2.94 -0.81
C ALA A 18 6.13 3.15 -0.30
N LYS A 19 6.98 3.82 -1.09
CA LYS A 19 8.37 4.12 -0.68
C LYS A 19 8.43 4.97 0.60
N THR A 20 7.54 5.95 0.74
CA THR A 20 7.43 6.77 1.97
C THR A 20 7.05 5.93 3.19
N MET A 21 6.17 4.94 3.02
CA MET A 21 5.79 4.00 4.09
C MET A 21 6.93 3.04 4.46
N VAL A 22 7.82 2.72 3.53
CA VAL A 22 9.00 1.89 3.79
C VAL A 22 10.08 2.67 4.52
N GLU A 23 10.31 3.93 4.14
CA GLU A 23 11.30 4.80 4.80
C GLU A 23 10.94 5.09 6.27
N THR A 24 9.66 4.93 6.64
CA THR A 24 9.20 5.02 8.03
C THR A 24 9.30 3.70 8.82
N ASP A 25 9.91 2.66 8.23
CA ASP A 25 10.12 1.31 8.80
C ASP A 25 8.82 0.61 9.29
N ALA A 26 7.66 1.14 8.92
CA ALA A 26 6.37 0.64 9.40
C ALA A 26 5.98 -0.68 8.71
N ILE A 27 6.37 -0.87 7.44
CA ILE A 27 6.03 -2.05 6.62
C ILE A 27 7.14 -2.40 5.62
N SER A 28 7.18 -3.65 5.17
CA SER A 28 8.12 -4.09 4.13
C SER A 28 7.79 -3.48 2.76
N HIS A 29 8.78 -3.31 1.87
CA HIS A 29 8.59 -2.73 0.52
C HIS A 29 7.40 -3.32 -0.23
N ARG A 30 7.32 -4.65 -0.33
CA ARG A 30 6.20 -5.32 -1.00
C ARG A 30 4.84 -5.13 -0.33
N GLN A 31 4.81 -4.98 0.99
CA GLN A 31 3.58 -4.71 1.73
C GLN A 31 3.09 -3.29 1.46
N ALA A 32 4.03 -2.34 1.36
CA ALA A 32 3.74 -0.95 1.02
C ALA A 32 3.19 -0.81 -0.39
N GLU A 33 3.83 -1.45 -1.35
CA GLU A 33 3.40 -1.42 -2.74
C GLU A 33 1.99 -1.98 -2.89
N VAL A 34 1.71 -3.15 -2.28
CA VAL A 34 0.37 -3.76 -2.31
C VAL A 34 -0.67 -2.87 -1.62
N TYR A 35 -0.34 -2.30 -0.46
CA TYR A 35 -1.26 -1.44 0.29
C TYR A 35 -1.56 -0.14 -0.46
N ALA A 36 -0.55 0.51 -1.02
CA ALA A 36 -0.74 1.74 -1.79
C ALA A 36 -1.58 1.49 -3.04
N LEU A 37 -1.26 0.45 -3.81
CA LEU A 37 -2.00 0.12 -5.02
C LEU A 37 -3.47 -0.21 -4.70
N CYS A 38 -3.73 -1.12 -3.76
CA CYS A 38 -5.10 -1.57 -3.46
C CYS A 38 -5.92 -0.58 -2.63
N GLU A 39 -5.35 0.02 -1.58
CA GLU A 39 -6.12 0.82 -0.60
C GLU A 39 -6.05 2.33 -0.85
N LEU A 40 -4.91 2.84 -1.35
CA LEU A 40 -4.77 4.29 -1.64
C LEU A 40 -5.29 4.63 -3.05
N HIS A 41 -4.99 3.78 -4.04
CA HIS A 41 -5.34 4.02 -5.45
C HIS A 41 -6.52 3.18 -5.95
N GLY A 42 -7.03 2.24 -5.13
CA GLY A 42 -8.20 1.44 -5.49
C GLY A 42 -7.95 0.44 -6.62
N ILE A 43 -6.70 0.12 -6.92
CA ILE A 43 -6.32 -0.84 -7.96
C ILE A 43 -6.75 -2.24 -7.53
N GLY A 44 -7.36 -2.97 -8.47
CA GLY A 44 -7.88 -4.31 -8.19
C GLY A 44 -6.75 -5.30 -7.87
N ARG A 45 -6.99 -6.23 -6.95
CA ARG A 45 -5.98 -7.23 -6.53
C ARG A 45 -5.36 -8.00 -7.69
N ALA A 46 -6.13 -8.31 -8.72
CA ALA A 46 -5.65 -9.00 -9.91
C ALA A 46 -4.66 -8.14 -10.71
N GLU A 47 -4.92 -6.84 -10.81
CA GLU A 47 -4.04 -5.88 -11.48
C GLU A 47 -2.79 -5.61 -10.65
N THR A 48 -2.93 -5.45 -9.33
CA THR A 48 -1.80 -5.38 -8.39
C THR A 48 -0.90 -6.61 -8.47
N ALA A 49 -1.48 -7.81 -8.60
CA ALA A 49 -0.72 -9.05 -8.77
C ALA A 49 0.11 -9.04 -10.07
N VAL A 50 -0.46 -8.50 -11.16
CA VAL A 50 0.25 -8.37 -12.44
C VAL A 50 1.37 -7.32 -12.34
N VAL A 51 1.07 -6.13 -11.80
CA VAL A 51 2.03 -5.03 -11.64
C VAL A 51 3.23 -5.44 -10.79
N LEU A 52 2.99 -6.14 -9.67
CA LEU A 52 4.04 -6.56 -8.76
C LEU A 52 4.64 -7.93 -9.10
N ASN A 53 4.13 -8.59 -10.15
CA ASN A 53 4.51 -9.92 -10.57
C ASN A 53 4.45 -10.94 -9.40
N LEU A 54 3.34 -10.91 -8.66
CA LEU A 54 3.04 -11.74 -7.49
C LEU A 54 1.85 -12.67 -7.77
N SER A 55 1.71 -13.72 -6.97
CA SER A 55 0.48 -14.52 -6.95
C SER A 55 -0.62 -13.78 -6.17
N PRO A 56 -1.90 -13.93 -6.55
CA PRO A 56 -3.01 -13.26 -5.87
C PRO A 56 -3.08 -13.61 -4.37
N ASP A 57 -2.78 -14.85 -3.98
CA ASP A 57 -2.65 -15.24 -2.56
C ASP A 57 -1.54 -14.47 -1.83
N THR A 58 -0.42 -14.20 -2.51
CA THR A 58 0.69 -13.42 -1.94
C THR A 58 0.31 -11.96 -1.78
N VAL A 59 -0.43 -11.39 -2.74
CA VAL A 59 -0.99 -10.04 -2.64
C VAL A 59 -1.94 -9.95 -1.45
N GLU A 60 -2.84 -10.91 -1.28
CA GLU A 60 -3.76 -10.93 -0.13
C GLU A 60 -3.01 -11.01 1.20
N SER A 61 -2.04 -11.92 1.33
CA SER A 61 -1.24 -12.06 2.55
C SER A 61 -0.43 -10.78 2.86
N HIS A 62 0.14 -10.14 1.84
CA HIS A 62 0.84 -8.87 2.01
C HIS A 62 -0.10 -7.72 2.38
N LEU A 63 -1.31 -7.67 1.81
CA LEU A 63 -2.32 -6.68 2.13
C LEU A 63 -2.79 -6.81 3.59
N GLU A 64 -3.05 -8.04 4.05
CA GLU A 64 -3.43 -8.29 5.44
C GLU A 64 -2.33 -7.88 6.42
N ALA A 65 -1.08 -8.23 6.12
CA ALA A 65 0.06 -7.85 6.94
C ALA A 65 0.27 -6.32 6.95
N ALA A 66 0.15 -5.66 5.80
CA ALA A 66 0.24 -4.21 5.70
C ALA A 66 -0.85 -3.52 6.53
N ARG A 67 -2.10 -3.98 6.43
CA ARG A 67 -3.23 -3.46 7.23
C ARG A 67 -3.00 -3.62 8.73
N ARG A 68 -2.45 -4.77 9.16
CA ARG A 68 -2.11 -5.03 10.56
C ARG A 68 -1.07 -4.03 11.06
N ASN A 69 0.01 -3.84 10.31
CA ASN A 69 1.07 -2.91 10.70
C ASN A 69 0.62 -1.45 10.67
N VAL A 70 -0.18 -1.03 9.68
CA VAL A 70 -0.76 0.33 9.62
C VAL A 70 -1.67 0.57 10.82
N ARG A 71 -2.47 -0.42 11.22
CA ARG A 71 -3.28 -0.33 12.44
C ARG A 71 -2.41 -0.21 13.68
N GLU A 72 -1.38 -1.06 13.83
CA GLU A 72 -0.47 -1.00 14.99
C GLU A 72 0.27 0.34 15.07
N ALA A 73 0.72 0.88 13.94
CA ALA A 73 1.34 2.20 13.87
C ALA A 73 0.36 3.31 14.25
N ARG A 74 -0.89 3.24 13.79
CA ARG A 74 -1.94 4.20 14.17
C ARG A 74 -2.27 4.14 15.65
N ASP A 75 -2.42 2.94 16.21
CA ASP A 75 -2.69 2.74 17.64
C ASP A 75 -1.53 3.30 18.50
N LEU A 76 -0.29 3.16 18.03
CA LEU A 76 0.89 3.75 18.69
C LEU A 76 0.86 5.29 18.66
N VAL A 77 0.54 5.89 17.51
CA VAL A 77 0.42 7.35 17.39
C VAL A 77 -0.68 7.88 18.30
N ASP A 78 -1.86 7.26 18.28
CA ASP A 78 -3.00 7.63 19.14
C ASP A 78 -2.65 7.52 20.64
N PHE A 79 -1.91 6.48 21.02
CA PHE A 79 -1.39 6.32 22.38
C PHE A 79 -0.42 7.43 22.77
N LEU A 80 0.51 7.82 21.88
CA LEU A 80 1.48 8.89 22.13
C LEU A 80 0.80 10.26 22.21
N GLU A 81 -0.22 10.53 21.38
CA GLU A 81 -1.00 11.77 21.41
C GLU A 81 -1.92 11.87 22.62
N THR A 82 -2.45 10.74 23.12
CA THR A 82 -3.29 10.70 24.33
C THR A 82 -2.47 10.78 25.63
N THR A 83 -1.20 10.39 25.59
CA THR A 83 -0.31 10.33 26.77
C THR A 83 0.64 11.53 26.89
N GLY A 84 0.65 12.44 25.92
CA GLY A 84 1.43 13.69 25.93
C GLY A 84 0.66 14.90 26.42
#